data_AF-K5VLG4-F1
#
_entry.id   AF-K5VLG4-F1
#
_cell.length_a   1.000
_cell.length_b   1.000
_cell.length_c   1.000
_cell.angle_alpha   90.00
_cell.angle_beta   90.00
_cell.angle_gamma   90.00
#
_symmetry.space_group_name_H-M   'P 1'
#
loop_
_entity.id
_entity.type
_entity.pdbx_description
1 polymer ?
#
loop_
_entity_poly.entity_id
_entity_poly.type
_entity_poly.pdbx_seq_one_letter_code
_entity_poly.pdbx_strand_id
1 'polypeptide(L)'
;IVPPGADTPLFYLVASSKSGGSGNLAPLRTTGGAGGYATLTGSNPIGQFYFHQGSLIASPRPGSTSPQRPLIGSLLNSTGCSEYGSLGFTEGSSTNKCARYNSFHIQSNTENAQLGARLSFNYFGQFYACGSGEDVWYKTTSSEGPGDCTAIDLYTVPVI
;
A
#
# COMPACT_ATOMS: atom_id res chain seq x y z
N ILE A 1 -7.44 -18.21 3.46
CA ILE A 1 -8.43 -18.30 2.34
C ILE A 1 -7.73 -18.06 1.00
N VAL A 2 -8.02 -18.82 -0.07
CA VAL A 2 -7.43 -18.60 -1.42
C VAL A 2 -8.55 -18.21 -2.41
N PRO A 3 -8.55 -16.97 -2.95
CA PRO A 3 -9.52 -16.57 -3.96
C PRO A 3 -9.36 -17.40 -5.25
N PRO A 4 -10.45 -17.67 -5.99
CA PRO A 4 -10.37 -18.38 -7.27
C PRO A 4 -9.38 -17.73 -8.23
N GLY A 5 -8.41 -18.52 -8.71
CA GLY A 5 -7.39 -18.07 -9.66
C GLY A 5 -6.27 -17.21 -9.06
N ALA A 6 -6.26 -16.94 -7.75
CA ALA A 6 -5.18 -16.18 -7.11
C ALA A 6 -3.87 -16.99 -7.05
N ASP A 7 -2.75 -16.30 -7.21
CA ASP A 7 -1.39 -16.84 -7.07
C ASP A 7 -1.00 -17.00 -5.60
N THR A 8 -1.68 -16.28 -4.70
CA THR A 8 -1.44 -16.33 -3.25
C THR A 8 -2.75 -16.48 -2.47
N PRO A 9 -2.70 -17.00 -1.24
CA PRO A 9 -3.77 -16.80 -0.27
C PRO A 9 -4.03 -15.31 -0.01
N LEU A 10 -5.22 -15.00 0.53
CA LEU A 10 -5.53 -13.69 1.08
C LEU A 10 -4.60 -13.37 2.26
N PHE A 11 -4.14 -12.14 2.30
CA PHE A 11 -3.36 -11.57 3.39
C PHE A 11 -3.80 -10.13 3.70
N TYR A 12 -3.57 -9.71 4.93
CA TYR A 12 -3.54 -8.31 5.33
C TYR A 12 -2.15 -7.73 5.08
N LEU A 13 -2.06 -6.41 4.93
CA LEU A 13 -0.81 -5.68 5.01
C LEU A 13 -0.76 -4.95 6.35
N VAL A 14 0.29 -5.17 7.13
CA VAL A 14 0.47 -4.58 8.46
C VAL A 14 1.76 -3.77 8.46
N ALA A 15 1.67 -2.51 8.87
CA ALA A 15 2.82 -1.64 8.96
C ALA A 15 3.75 -2.03 10.11
N SER A 16 5.04 -1.86 9.90
CA SER A 16 6.07 -1.93 10.92
C SER A 16 6.96 -0.71 10.78
N SER A 17 7.14 0.05 11.86
CA SER A 17 8.03 1.22 11.88
C SER A 17 9.23 0.94 12.77
N LYS A 18 10.43 1.28 12.29
CA LYS A 18 11.66 1.11 13.08
C LYS A 18 11.76 2.07 14.26
N SER A 19 11.02 3.18 14.23
CA SER A 19 11.03 4.24 15.25
C SER A 19 9.87 4.15 16.26
N GLY A 20 9.01 3.13 16.18
CA GLY A 20 7.93 2.92 17.16
C GLY A 20 6.81 3.98 17.10
N GLY A 21 6.52 4.53 15.92
CA GLY A 21 5.45 5.51 15.71
C GLY A 21 4.04 4.94 15.89
N SER A 22 3.02 5.80 15.91
CA SER A 22 1.60 5.44 16.09
C SER A 22 1.06 4.46 15.05
N GLY A 23 1.62 4.46 13.83
CA GLY A 23 1.30 3.48 12.79
C GLY A 23 1.96 2.10 12.94
N ASN A 24 2.76 1.85 13.99
CA ASN A 24 3.43 0.56 14.15
C ASN A 24 2.43 -0.58 14.44
N LEU A 25 2.58 -1.71 13.73
CA LEU A 25 1.68 -2.86 13.76
C LEU A 25 0.22 -2.53 13.38
N ALA A 26 -0.01 -1.37 12.75
CA ALA A 26 -1.32 -0.96 12.30
C ALA A 26 -1.65 -1.60 10.93
N PRO A 27 -2.88 -2.13 10.75
CA PRO A 27 -3.27 -2.74 9.50
C PRO A 27 -3.65 -1.69 8.45
N LEU A 28 -3.18 -1.90 7.22
CA LEU A 28 -3.46 -1.04 6.06
C LEU A 28 -4.95 -1.07 5.70
N ARG A 29 -5.52 0.11 5.49
CA ARG A 29 -6.87 0.31 4.95
C ARG A 29 -6.76 0.84 3.54
N THR A 30 -7.62 0.37 2.64
CA THR A 30 -7.60 0.82 1.24
C THR A 30 -8.19 2.21 1.05
N THR A 31 -8.91 2.73 2.05
CA THR A 31 -9.57 4.03 2.06
C THR A 31 -9.57 4.67 3.45
N GLY A 32 -9.74 5.99 3.50
CA GLY A 32 -9.84 6.77 4.74
C GLY A 32 -8.74 7.80 4.93
N GLY A 33 -7.65 7.68 4.17
CA GLY A 33 -6.63 8.71 4.10
C GLY A 33 -7.06 9.90 3.23
N ALA A 34 -6.21 10.93 3.16
CA ALA A 34 -6.48 12.11 2.36
C ALA A 34 -6.82 11.74 0.92
N GLY A 35 -7.87 12.36 0.35
CA GLY A 35 -8.32 12.08 -1.02
C GLY A 35 -8.88 10.66 -1.24
N GLY A 36 -9.18 9.91 -0.17
CA GLY A 36 -9.68 8.54 -0.26
C GLY A 36 -8.57 7.48 -0.42
N TYR A 37 -7.31 7.86 -0.26
CA TYR A 37 -6.15 6.98 -0.34
C TYR A 37 -6.00 6.08 0.91
N ALA A 38 -4.96 5.24 0.90
CA ALA A 38 -4.69 4.30 1.97
C ALA A 38 -4.17 4.98 3.24
N THR A 39 -4.53 4.41 4.38
CA THR A 39 -4.17 4.92 5.72
C THR A 39 -3.94 3.75 6.68
N LEU A 40 -3.17 4.01 7.75
CA LEU A 40 -3.01 3.10 8.88
C LEU A 40 -3.97 3.37 10.04
N THR A 41 -4.76 4.45 9.98
CA THR A 41 -5.66 4.86 11.06
C THR A 41 -7.13 4.79 10.67
N GLY A 42 -8.02 5.07 11.62
CA GLY A 42 -9.46 5.11 11.40
C GLY A 42 -10.16 3.75 11.49
N SER A 43 -11.46 3.76 11.21
CA SER A 43 -12.38 2.63 11.44
C SER A 43 -12.87 1.95 10.16
N ASN A 44 -12.36 2.34 8.99
CA ASN A 44 -12.69 1.65 7.75
C ASN A 44 -12.19 0.19 7.78
N PRO A 45 -12.81 -0.72 7.01
CA PRO A 45 -12.37 -2.10 6.95
C PRO A 45 -10.89 -2.22 6.60
N ILE A 46 -10.23 -3.18 7.24
CA ILE A 46 -8.86 -3.57 6.90
C ILE A 46 -8.84 -4.10 5.47
N GLY A 47 -7.87 -3.63 4.68
CA GLY A 47 -7.66 -4.12 3.33
C GLY A 47 -7.24 -5.58 3.33
N GLN A 48 -7.90 -6.40 2.52
CA GLN A 48 -7.47 -7.75 2.21
C GLN A 48 -6.87 -7.76 0.81
N PHE A 49 -5.79 -8.50 0.63
CA PHE A 49 -4.99 -8.46 -0.59
C PHE A 49 -4.59 -9.86 -1.03
N TYR A 50 -4.35 -10.02 -2.32
CA TYR A 50 -3.81 -11.23 -2.93
C TYR A 50 -3.06 -10.86 -4.21
N PHE A 51 -2.24 -11.78 -4.71
CA PHE A 51 -1.69 -11.67 -6.06
C PHE A 51 -2.51 -12.49 -7.04
N HIS A 52 -2.71 -11.94 -8.25
CA HIS A 52 -3.32 -12.64 -9.37
C HIS A 52 -2.58 -12.24 -10.65
N GLN A 53 -2.08 -13.23 -11.39
CA GLN A 53 -1.25 -13.04 -12.58
C GLN A 53 -0.08 -12.07 -12.32
N GLY A 54 0.58 -12.22 -11.17
CA GLY A 54 1.73 -11.41 -10.77
C GLY A 54 1.39 -9.96 -10.37
N SER A 55 0.12 -9.58 -10.32
CA SER A 55 -0.32 -8.25 -9.89
C SER A 55 -0.93 -8.30 -8.49
N LEU A 56 -0.55 -7.35 -7.62
CA LEU A 56 -1.23 -7.13 -6.35
C LEU A 56 -2.67 -6.66 -6.62
N ILE A 57 -3.63 -7.26 -5.94
CA ILE A 57 -5.05 -6.90 -5.97
C ILE A 57 -5.53 -6.72 -4.54
N ALA A 58 -6.38 -5.71 -4.31
CA ALA A 58 -7.15 -5.62 -3.08
C ALA A 58 -8.58 -6.11 -3.30
N SER A 59 -9.10 -6.84 -2.32
CA SER A 59 -10.49 -7.33 -2.31
C SER A 59 -11.48 -6.18 -2.44
N PRO A 60 -12.70 -6.45 -2.96
CA PRO A 60 -13.73 -5.43 -3.05
C PRO A 60 -14.02 -4.76 -1.70
N ARG A 61 -14.29 -3.46 -1.72
CA ARG A 61 -14.76 -2.73 -0.54
C ARG A 61 -16.23 -3.10 -0.24
N PRO A 62 -16.73 -2.87 0.99
CA PRO A 62 -18.14 -3.09 1.29
C PRO A 62 -19.06 -2.36 0.31
N GLY A 63 -20.07 -3.08 -0.19
CA GLY A 63 -21.00 -2.55 -1.18
C GLY A 63 -20.52 -2.62 -2.64
N SER A 64 -19.35 -3.20 -2.90
CA SER A 64 -18.82 -3.44 -4.24
C SER A 64 -18.47 -4.91 -4.45
N THR A 65 -18.57 -5.37 -5.69
CA THR A 65 -18.09 -6.69 -6.13
C THR A 65 -16.79 -6.59 -6.93
N SER A 66 -16.37 -5.38 -7.28
CA SER A 66 -15.20 -5.15 -8.13
C SER A 66 -13.93 -5.16 -7.29
N PRO A 67 -12.89 -5.92 -7.69
CA PRO A 67 -11.59 -5.81 -7.04
C PRO A 67 -10.99 -4.43 -7.27
N GLN A 68 -10.08 -4.03 -6.38
CA GLN A 68 -9.41 -2.74 -6.46
C GLN A 68 -7.97 -2.93 -6.92
N ARG A 69 -7.55 -2.13 -7.90
CA ARG A 69 -6.19 -2.10 -8.42
C ARG A 69 -5.34 -1.15 -7.57
N PRO A 70 -4.15 -1.56 -7.10
CA PRO A 70 -3.25 -0.68 -6.37
C PRO A 70 -2.67 0.37 -7.30
N LEU A 71 -2.38 1.54 -6.75
CA LEU A 71 -1.69 2.61 -7.45
C LEU A 71 -0.85 3.46 -6.50
N ILE A 72 0.21 4.04 -7.03
CA ILE A 72 0.89 5.20 -6.45
C ILE A 72 0.37 6.43 -7.15
N GLY A 73 -0.36 7.27 -6.42
CA GLY A 73 -0.96 8.52 -6.89
C GLY A 73 0.08 9.63 -6.96
N SER A 74 1.04 9.50 -7.88
CA SER A 74 2.03 10.55 -8.12
C SER A 74 1.36 11.85 -8.59
N LEU A 75 2.01 12.98 -8.31
CA LEU A 75 1.54 14.31 -8.62
C LEU A 75 2.17 14.81 -9.92
N LEU A 76 1.39 15.54 -10.72
CA LEU A 76 1.93 16.27 -11.88
C LEU A 76 2.56 17.58 -11.39
N ASN A 77 3.84 17.77 -11.67
CA ASN A 77 4.61 18.97 -11.40
C ASN A 77 5.12 19.62 -12.70
N SER A 78 5.86 20.73 -12.59
CA SER A 78 6.40 21.46 -13.75
C SER A 78 7.39 20.66 -14.60
N THR A 79 7.98 19.60 -14.06
CA THR A 79 8.96 18.71 -14.72
C THR A 79 8.38 17.35 -15.14
N GLY A 80 7.10 17.08 -14.84
CA GLY A 80 6.44 15.80 -15.13
C GLY A 80 5.81 15.16 -13.90
N CYS A 81 5.69 13.83 -13.91
CA CYS A 81 5.12 13.09 -12.77
C CYS A 81 6.16 12.93 -11.64
N SER A 82 5.74 13.11 -10.40
CA SER A 82 6.61 12.94 -9.24
C SER A 82 7.04 11.48 -9.01
N GLU A 83 8.26 11.33 -8.49
CA GLU A 83 8.84 10.04 -8.09
C GLU A 83 8.17 9.44 -6.83
N TYR A 84 7.50 10.27 -6.02
CA TYR A 84 6.70 9.91 -4.86
C TYR A 84 5.18 10.02 -5.11
N GLY A 85 4.36 9.44 -4.24
CA GLY A 85 2.90 9.60 -4.28
C GLY A 85 2.18 8.78 -3.20
N SER A 86 0.90 9.08 -2.95
CA SER A 86 0.07 8.33 -2.00
C SER A 86 -0.21 6.91 -2.52
N LEU A 87 -0.13 5.91 -1.64
CA LEU A 87 -0.61 4.57 -1.93
C LEU A 87 -2.14 4.58 -1.93
N GLY A 88 -2.75 4.11 -3.01
CA GLY A 88 -4.20 4.06 -3.17
C GLY A 88 -4.66 2.78 -3.85
N PHE A 89 -5.97 2.59 -3.84
CA PHE A 89 -6.64 1.45 -4.45
C PHE A 89 -7.88 1.95 -5.17
N THR A 90 -8.00 1.65 -6.46
CA THR A 90 -9.11 2.15 -7.29
C THR A 90 -9.89 1.00 -7.91
N GLU A 91 -11.20 1.16 -7.99
CA GLU A 91 -12.05 0.35 -8.86
C GLU A 91 -11.97 0.95 -10.27
N GLY A 92 -11.69 0.14 -11.28
CA GLY A 92 -11.57 0.63 -12.67
C GLY A 92 -10.30 1.46 -12.94
N SER A 93 -10.46 2.69 -13.41
CA SER A 93 -9.38 3.59 -13.83
C SER A 93 -9.28 4.84 -12.95
N SER A 94 -8.06 5.31 -12.67
CA SER A 94 -7.83 6.63 -12.07
C SER A 94 -7.83 7.71 -13.15
N THR A 95 -8.37 8.88 -12.81
CA THR A 95 -8.24 10.11 -13.61
C THR A 95 -6.86 10.75 -13.46
N ASN A 96 -6.06 10.31 -12.49
CA ASN A 96 -4.69 10.77 -12.31
C ASN A 96 -3.78 10.19 -13.41
N LYS A 97 -3.36 11.05 -14.34
CA LYS A 97 -2.45 10.69 -15.44
C LYS A 97 -1.06 10.25 -14.99
N CYS A 98 -0.67 10.61 -13.76
CA CYS A 98 0.57 10.20 -13.12
C CYS A 98 0.42 8.97 -12.23
N ALA A 99 -0.77 8.34 -12.16
CA ALA A 99 -0.95 7.13 -11.38
C ALA A 99 -0.09 5.98 -11.93
N ARG A 100 0.72 5.39 -11.06
CA ARG A 100 1.56 4.23 -11.37
C ARG A 100 0.95 2.99 -10.74
N TYR A 101 0.63 1.99 -11.54
CA TYR A 101 -0.16 0.83 -11.08
C TYR A 101 0.62 -0.48 -10.99
N ASN A 102 1.74 -0.56 -11.70
CA ASN A 102 2.51 -1.80 -11.85
C ASN A 102 3.74 -1.74 -10.94
N SER A 103 4.41 -2.88 -10.76
CA SER A 103 5.64 -3.05 -9.97
C SER A 103 5.46 -3.18 -8.46
N PHE A 104 4.27 -3.55 -8.01
CA PHE A 104 4.07 -4.04 -6.65
C PHE A 104 4.53 -5.50 -6.56
N HIS A 105 5.40 -5.79 -5.61
CA HIS A 105 5.93 -7.13 -5.38
C HIS A 105 6.00 -7.44 -3.90
N ILE A 106 5.82 -8.71 -3.54
CA ILE A 106 6.15 -9.19 -2.20
C ILE A 106 7.56 -9.78 -2.22
N GLN A 107 8.37 -9.38 -1.24
CA GLN A 107 9.71 -9.90 -1.01
C GLN A 107 9.71 -10.69 0.29
N SER A 108 10.13 -11.95 0.23
CA SER A 108 10.34 -12.72 1.47
C SER A 108 11.39 -12.03 2.34
N ASN A 109 11.17 -12.04 3.65
CA ASN A 109 12.20 -11.57 4.57
C ASN A 109 13.36 -12.57 4.55
N THR A 110 14.53 -12.14 4.06
CA THR A 110 15.73 -12.98 3.93
C THR A 110 16.30 -13.42 5.28
N GLU A 111 16.01 -12.69 6.36
CA GLU A 111 16.50 -13.00 7.71
C GLU A 111 15.59 -13.98 8.46
N ASN A 112 14.30 -14.02 8.11
CA ASN A 112 13.36 -15.00 8.67
C ASN A 112 12.19 -15.24 7.71
N ALA A 113 12.25 -16.34 6.96
CA ALA A 113 11.20 -16.75 6.04
C ALA A 113 9.87 -17.16 6.71
N GLN A 114 9.85 -17.29 8.05
CA GLN A 114 8.61 -17.48 8.82
C GLN A 114 7.87 -16.16 9.07
N LEU A 115 8.56 -15.02 8.97
CA LEU A 115 7.91 -13.71 8.98
C LEU A 115 7.25 -13.47 7.61
N GLY A 116 6.13 -12.76 7.61
CA GLY A 116 5.42 -12.38 6.39
C GLY A 116 6.34 -11.72 5.35
N ALA A 117 5.91 -11.73 4.09
CA ALA A 117 6.62 -11.07 3.01
C ALA A 117 6.38 -9.55 3.08
N ARG A 118 7.37 -8.75 2.70
CA ARG A 118 7.25 -7.29 2.66
C ARG A 118 6.75 -6.83 1.29
N LEU A 119 5.76 -5.95 1.26
CA LEU A 119 5.37 -5.24 0.05
C LEU A 119 6.45 -4.24 -0.36
N SER A 120 6.82 -4.26 -1.64
CA SER A 120 7.76 -3.35 -2.27
C SER A 120 7.15 -2.77 -3.54
N PHE A 121 7.63 -1.60 -3.94
CA PHE A 121 7.26 -0.95 -5.19
C PHE A 121 8.53 -0.51 -5.92
N ASN A 122 8.73 -0.97 -7.15
CA ASN A 122 9.91 -0.67 -7.99
C ASN A 122 11.29 -1.00 -7.39
N TYR A 123 11.39 -1.62 -6.21
CA TYR A 123 12.65 -2.02 -5.53
C TYR A 123 13.62 -0.90 -5.10
N PHE A 124 13.33 0.37 -5.38
CA PHE A 124 14.26 1.48 -5.07
C PHE A 124 13.79 2.43 -3.96
N GLY A 125 12.49 2.51 -3.68
CA GLY A 125 11.92 3.40 -2.66
C GLY A 125 11.37 2.68 -1.43
N GLN A 126 10.69 3.44 -0.59
CA GLN A 126 10.09 2.94 0.65
C GLN A 126 8.70 3.54 0.88
N PHE A 127 7.88 2.83 1.67
CA PHE A 127 6.63 3.36 2.17
C PHE A 127 6.86 4.20 3.43
N TYR A 128 6.00 5.20 3.59
CA TYR A 128 6.01 6.13 4.70
C TYR A 128 4.59 6.33 5.18
N ALA A 129 4.41 6.43 6.49
CA ALA A 129 3.17 6.92 7.08
C ALA A 129 3.35 8.41 7.39
N CYS A 130 2.47 9.25 6.88
CA CYS A 130 2.64 10.70 6.89
C CYS A 130 1.46 11.42 7.55
N GLY A 131 1.80 12.44 8.33
CA GLY A 131 0.83 13.27 9.04
C GLY A 131 0.05 12.52 10.14
N SER A 132 -0.88 13.22 10.78
CA SER A 132 -1.70 12.65 11.87
C SER A 132 -2.69 11.57 11.40
N GLY A 133 -3.03 11.58 10.10
CA GLY A 133 -3.84 10.53 9.49
C GLY A 133 -3.07 9.24 9.22
N GLU A 134 -1.74 9.23 9.38
CA GLU A 134 -0.87 8.10 9.00
C GLU A 134 -1.19 7.63 7.56
N ASP A 135 -1.33 8.60 6.66
CA ASP A 135 -1.57 8.33 5.24
C ASP A 135 -0.36 7.63 4.67
N VAL A 136 -0.57 6.59 3.85
CA VAL A 136 0.53 5.81 3.33
C VAL A 136 1.01 6.39 2.02
N TRP A 137 2.29 6.72 1.95
CA TRP A 137 2.97 7.28 0.79
C TRP A 137 4.13 6.40 0.37
N TYR A 138 4.36 6.29 -0.93
CA TYR A 138 5.61 5.79 -1.47
C TYR A 138 6.53 6.97 -1.80
N LYS A 139 7.79 6.88 -1.41
CA LYS A 139 8.84 7.85 -1.76
C LYS A 139 10.11 7.14 -2.19
N THR A 140 10.75 7.61 -3.25
CA THR A 140 12.08 7.14 -3.67
C THR A 140 13.18 7.71 -2.79
N THR A 141 13.01 8.94 -2.31
CA THR A 141 13.89 9.59 -1.35
C THR A 141 13.09 10.15 -0.17
N SER A 142 13.67 10.15 1.04
CA SER A 142 12.96 10.55 2.26
C SER A 142 12.59 12.04 2.31
N SER A 143 13.36 12.89 1.61
CA SER A 143 13.18 14.34 1.56
C SER A 143 12.08 14.81 0.61
N GLU A 144 11.54 13.93 -0.23
CA GLU A 144 10.52 14.29 -1.21
C GLU A 144 9.09 14.14 -0.68
N GLY A 145 8.18 14.91 -1.26
CA GLY A 145 6.75 14.85 -0.95
C GLY A 145 6.39 15.43 0.42
N PRO A 146 5.35 14.90 1.08
CA PRO A 146 4.87 15.46 2.34
C PRO A 146 5.94 15.38 3.45
N GLY A 147 5.99 16.40 4.30
CA GLY A 147 6.74 16.35 5.56
C GLY A 147 6.07 15.45 6.60
N ASP A 148 6.68 15.35 7.78
CA ASP A 148 6.12 14.63 8.94
C ASP A 148 5.78 13.16 8.65
N CYS A 149 6.76 12.46 8.08
CA CYS A 149 6.63 11.08 7.65
C CYS A 149 7.55 10.16 8.43
N THR A 150 7.02 9.02 8.86
CA THR A 150 7.79 7.91 9.43
C THR A 150 7.93 6.80 8.41
N ALA A 151 9.15 6.31 8.19
CA ALA A 151 9.40 5.17 7.30
C ALA A 151 8.74 3.89 7.86
N ILE A 152 8.03 3.17 7.01
CA ILE A 152 7.35 1.93 7.35
C ILE A 152 7.68 0.82 6.35
N ASP A 153 7.63 -0.42 6.83
CA ASP A 153 7.56 -1.62 6.01
C ASP A 153 6.14 -2.18 6.12
N LEU A 154 5.55 -2.66 5.02
CA LEU A 154 4.23 -3.29 5.02
C LEU A 154 4.39 -4.81 4.85
N TYR A 155 4.11 -5.57 5.90
CA TYR A 155 4.27 -7.03 5.91
C TYR A 155 2.95 -7.77 5.69
N THR A 156 3.01 -8.90 4.99
CA THR A 156 1.86 -9.77 4.81
C THR A 156 1.53 -10.53 6.09
N VAL A 157 0.25 -10.58 6.45
CA VAL A 157 -0.27 -11.41 7.54
C VAL A 157 -1.40 -12.27 6.98
N PRO A 158 -1.36 -13.61 7.08
CA PRO A 158 -2.40 -14.46 6.52
C PRO A 158 -3.81 -14.14 7.03
N VAL A 159 -4.80 -14.19 6.14
CA VAL A 159 -6.21 -14.18 6.55
C VAL A 159 -6.64 -15.62 6.84
N ILE A 160 -7.02 -15.88 8.10
CA ILE A 160 -7.55 -17.16 8.58
C ILE A 160 -9.07 -17.23 8.38
#